data_AF-A0A6A5WVC7-F1
#
_entry.id   AF-A0A6A5WVC7-F1
#
_cell.length_a   1.000
_cell.length_b   1.000
_cell.length_c   1.000
_cell.angle_alpha   90.00
_cell.angle_beta   90.00
_cell.angle_gamma   90.00
#
_symmetry.space_group_name_H-M   'P 1'
#
loop_
_entity.id
_entity.type
_entity.pdbx_description
1 polymer ?
#
loop_
_entity_poly.entity_id
_entity_poly.type
_entity_poly.pdbx_seq_one_letter_code
_entity_poly.pdbx_strand_id
1 'polypeptide(L)'
;MAVRHGTVDFNKIEFLHEISSIRERTFTKRTITSGWAKGGYFPWDPELVLSKLEQPRPSTPLLPSSPPIPSSPVTPHDARSTLRLAYHISTKLYTETPIEPRHIKRLVKTSVRNAYSLAQTTRDLYATTKVTKARQIRQKKDQRWIQQGGVMYSKDARKAVIAKDNGEANKVVGKVGEKAALEASGPVFGTIIQWELPKNS
;
A
#
# COMPACT_ATOMS: atom_id res chain seq x y z
N MET A 1 9.01 -6.23 -8.37
CA MET A 1 9.20 -5.58 -7.05
C MET A 1 7.88 -5.36 -6.31
N ALA A 2 6.71 -5.32 -6.97
CA ALA A 2 5.40 -5.13 -6.32
C ALA A 2 4.95 -6.23 -5.33
N VAL A 3 5.22 -7.51 -5.61
CA VAL A 3 4.78 -8.63 -4.72
C VAL A 3 5.57 -8.67 -3.40
N ARG A 4 6.86 -8.32 -3.44
CA ARG A 4 7.72 -8.24 -2.24
C ARG A 4 7.30 -7.16 -1.24
N HIS A 5 6.48 -6.18 -1.66
CA HIS A 5 5.98 -5.09 -0.82
C HIS A 5 4.54 -5.33 -0.33
N GLY A 6 4.02 -6.56 -0.41
CA GLY A 6 2.69 -6.89 0.13
C GLY A 6 1.53 -6.33 -0.69
N THR A 7 1.75 -6.01 -1.97
CA THR A 7 0.67 -5.55 -2.86
C THR A 7 -0.17 -6.74 -3.29
N VAL A 8 -1.18 -7.11 -2.50
CA VAL A 8 -2.08 -8.23 -2.77
C VAL A 8 -2.92 -7.98 -4.04
N ASP A 9 -3.24 -6.71 -4.31
CA ASP A 9 -4.03 -6.30 -5.49
C ASP A 9 -3.15 -5.66 -6.57
N PHE A 10 -2.61 -6.49 -7.46
CA PHE A 10 -1.83 -6.07 -8.62
C PHE A 10 -2.74 -5.83 -9.84
N ASN A 11 -3.18 -4.59 -10.04
CA ASN A 11 -4.14 -4.21 -11.08
C ASN A 11 -3.45 -4.04 -12.47
N LYS A 12 -4.21 -4.14 -13.57
CA LYS A 12 -3.77 -3.94 -14.97
C LYS A 12 -2.93 -2.67 -15.16
N ILE A 13 -3.31 -1.55 -14.54
CA ILE A 13 -2.56 -0.29 -14.66
C ILE A 13 -1.17 -0.40 -14.02
N GLU A 14 -1.06 -1.08 -12.88
CA GLU A 14 0.21 -1.32 -12.19
C GLU A 14 1.07 -2.31 -12.99
N PHE A 15 0.47 -3.33 -13.59
CA PHE A 15 1.17 -4.24 -14.50
C PHE A 15 1.77 -3.50 -15.70
N LEU A 16 0.99 -2.67 -16.38
CA LEU A 16 1.47 -1.92 -17.55
C LEU A 16 2.58 -0.92 -17.20
N HIS A 17 2.54 -0.32 -16.01
CA HIS A 17 3.62 0.53 -15.53
C HIS A 17 4.89 -0.27 -15.24
N GLU A 18 4.76 -1.44 -14.60
CA GLU A 18 5.89 -2.22 -14.11
C GLU A 18 6.50 -3.13 -15.20
N ILE A 19 5.78 -3.45 -16.28
CA ILE A 19 6.21 -4.44 -17.28
C ILE A 19 7.53 -4.08 -17.96
N SER A 20 7.80 -2.80 -18.20
CA SER A 20 9.07 -2.33 -18.75
C SER A 20 10.23 -2.65 -17.81
N SER A 21 10.12 -2.26 -16.54
CA SER A 21 11.13 -2.53 -15.51
C SER A 21 11.30 -4.03 -15.26
N ILE A 22 10.21 -4.81 -15.30
CA ILE A 22 10.28 -6.27 -15.21
C ILE A 22 11.11 -6.82 -16.36
N ARG A 23 10.79 -6.44 -17.60
CA ARG A 23 11.51 -6.91 -18.80
C ARG A 23 13.00 -6.59 -18.74
N GLU A 24 13.36 -5.38 -18.36
CA GLU A 24 14.77 -4.97 -18.23
C GLU A 24 15.53 -5.81 -17.20
N ARG A 25 14.89 -6.12 -16.06
CA ARG A 25 15.49 -6.92 -14.99
C ARG A 25 15.51 -8.42 -15.31
N THR A 26 14.54 -8.93 -16.06
CA THR A 26 14.44 -10.36 -16.36
C THR A 26 15.25 -10.75 -17.60
N PHE A 27 15.17 -9.97 -18.67
CA PHE A 27 15.78 -10.28 -19.97
C PHE A 27 17.22 -9.74 -20.08
N THR A 28 18.04 -10.02 -19.08
CA THR A 28 19.48 -9.72 -19.16
C THR A 28 20.20 -10.80 -19.96
N LYS A 29 21.32 -10.45 -20.61
CA LYS A 29 22.17 -11.43 -21.31
C LYS A 29 22.54 -12.62 -20.41
N ARG A 30 22.84 -12.35 -19.14
CA ARG A 30 23.15 -13.38 -18.14
C ARG A 30 21.98 -14.33 -17.89
N THR A 31 20.77 -13.81 -17.72
CA THR A 31 19.59 -14.65 -17.48
C THR A 31 19.25 -15.49 -18.70
N ILE A 32 19.32 -14.90 -19.90
CA ILE A 32 19.03 -15.58 -21.17
C ILE A 32 20.04 -16.69 -21.42
N THR A 33 21.34 -16.39 -21.36
CA THR A 33 22.41 -17.39 -21.53
C THR A 33 22.37 -18.48 -20.47
N SER A 34 22.09 -18.13 -19.22
CA SER A 34 21.89 -19.13 -18.16
C SER A 34 20.69 -20.03 -18.43
N GLY A 35 19.59 -19.47 -18.94
CA GLY A 35 18.41 -20.25 -19.36
C GLY A 35 18.73 -21.21 -20.50
N TRP A 36 19.46 -20.74 -21.51
CA TRP A 36 19.90 -21.57 -22.63
C TRP A 36 20.84 -22.69 -22.22
N ALA A 37 21.82 -22.40 -21.35
CA ALA A 37 22.73 -23.42 -20.82
C ALA A 37 21.98 -24.50 -20.03
N LYS A 38 20.98 -24.10 -19.23
CA LYS A 38 20.13 -25.04 -18.49
C LYS A 38 19.23 -25.90 -19.37
N GLY A 39 18.92 -25.42 -20.57
CA GLY A 39 18.16 -26.17 -21.57
C GLY A 39 19.03 -26.94 -22.56
N GLY A 40 20.35 -26.88 -22.44
CA GLY A 40 21.24 -27.54 -23.40
C GLY A 40 21.28 -26.88 -24.77
N TYR A 41 20.81 -25.64 -24.92
CA TYR A 41 20.79 -24.93 -26.20
C TYR A 41 22.12 -24.24 -26.50
N PHE A 42 22.72 -23.61 -25.48
CA PHE A 42 23.98 -22.88 -25.63
C PHE A 42 24.80 -22.89 -24.32
N PRO A 43 26.01 -23.50 -24.30
CA PRO A 43 26.54 -24.38 -25.35
C PRO A 43 25.61 -25.57 -25.63
N TRP A 44 25.66 -26.12 -26.85
CA TRP A 44 24.77 -27.22 -27.25
C TRP A 44 25.10 -28.50 -26.47
N ASP A 45 24.15 -28.99 -25.67
CA ASP A 45 24.25 -30.19 -24.84
C ASP A 45 22.86 -30.81 -24.54
N PRO A 46 22.33 -31.67 -25.42
CA PRO A 46 20.99 -32.24 -25.28
C PRO A 46 20.86 -33.24 -24.12
N GLU A 47 21.96 -33.87 -23.70
CA GLU A 47 21.98 -34.86 -22.60
C GLU A 47 21.56 -34.24 -21.26
N LEU A 48 21.80 -32.94 -21.10
CA LEU A 48 21.45 -32.17 -19.91
C LEU A 48 19.93 -32.09 -19.64
N VAL A 49 19.11 -32.28 -20.68
CA VAL A 49 17.64 -32.36 -20.57
C VAL A 49 17.20 -33.82 -20.50
N LEU A 50 17.77 -34.69 -21.34
CA LEU A 50 17.40 -36.10 -21.42
C LEU A 50 17.66 -36.87 -20.12
N SER A 51 18.77 -36.59 -19.44
CA SER A 51 19.13 -37.18 -18.14
C SER A 51 18.16 -36.83 -17.00
N LYS A 52 17.39 -35.74 -17.12
CA LYS A 52 16.42 -35.30 -16.10
C LYS A 52 15.03 -35.85 -16.30
N LEU A 53 14.73 -36.42 -17.47
CA LEU A 53 13.45 -37.04 -17.72
C LEU A 53 13.43 -38.38 -16.98
N GLU A 54 12.68 -38.44 -15.87
CA GLU A 54 12.38 -39.72 -15.22
C GLU A 54 11.63 -40.62 -16.21
N GLN A 55 11.98 -41.91 -16.21
CA GLN A 55 11.17 -42.89 -16.93
C GLN A 55 9.73 -42.84 -16.40
N PRO A 56 8.70 -42.93 -17.27
CA PRO A 56 7.31 -42.78 -16.87
C PRO A 56 6.96 -43.72 -15.72
N ARG A 57 6.53 -43.15 -14.58
CA ARG A 57 6.12 -43.91 -13.40
C ARG A 57 4.73 -44.51 -13.61
N PRO A 58 4.49 -45.81 -13.32
CA PRO A 58 3.14 -46.35 -13.29
C PRO A 58 2.34 -45.74 -12.12
N SER A 59 1.11 -45.29 -12.41
CA SER A 59 0.20 -44.62 -11.46
C SER A 59 -0.07 -45.46 -10.19
N THR A 60 0.07 -44.86 -9.01
CA THR A 60 -0.32 -45.43 -7.71
C THR A 60 -1.24 -44.44 -6.95
N PRO A 61 -2.33 -44.91 -6.30
CA PRO A 61 -3.39 -44.05 -5.78
C PRO A 61 -3.09 -43.41 -4.40
N LEU A 62 -3.80 -42.31 -4.11
CA LEU A 62 -3.67 -41.42 -2.94
C LEU A 62 -4.19 -42.05 -1.63
N LEU A 63 -3.47 -41.85 -0.52
CA LEU A 63 -3.93 -42.15 0.85
C LEU A 63 -4.44 -40.87 1.57
N PRO A 64 -5.41 -40.97 2.51
CA PRO A 64 -6.12 -39.82 3.06
C PRO A 64 -5.47 -39.18 4.31
N SER A 65 -5.94 -37.95 4.56
CA SER A 65 -5.49 -36.89 5.48
C SER A 65 -5.43 -37.24 6.98
N SER A 66 -4.41 -36.70 7.66
CA SER A 66 -4.22 -36.68 9.13
C SER A 66 -5.27 -35.82 9.87
N PRO A 67 -5.61 -36.12 11.15
CA PRO A 67 -6.58 -35.37 11.96
C PRO A 67 -6.01 -34.05 12.56
N PRO A 68 -6.88 -33.14 13.07
CA PRO A 68 -6.53 -31.77 13.45
C PRO A 68 -6.04 -31.64 14.91
N ILE A 69 -5.08 -30.73 15.11
CA ILE A 69 -4.46 -30.39 16.40
C ILE A 69 -5.36 -29.41 17.20
N PRO A 70 -5.55 -29.58 18.52
CA PRO A 70 -6.38 -28.66 19.33
C PRO A 70 -5.71 -27.28 19.53
N SER A 71 -6.52 -26.22 19.36
CA SER A 71 -6.06 -24.83 19.40
C SER A 71 -5.94 -24.28 20.84
N SER A 72 -4.81 -23.64 21.13
CA SER A 72 -4.54 -22.92 22.38
C SER A 72 -5.39 -21.64 22.51
N PRO A 73 -5.71 -21.17 23.74
CA PRO A 73 -6.64 -20.07 23.95
C PRO A 73 -6.16 -18.75 23.32
N VAL A 74 -7.05 -18.14 22.55
CA VAL A 74 -6.83 -16.94 21.76
C VAL A 74 -6.45 -15.76 22.66
N THR A 75 -5.21 -15.31 22.55
CA THR A 75 -4.80 -13.99 23.05
C THR A 75 -5.65 -12.95 22.32
N PRO A 76 -6.40 -12.06 22.99
CA PRO A 76 -7.22 -11.06 22.30
C PRO A 76 -6.34 -10.23 21.35
N HIS A 77 -6.76 -10.14 20.09
CA HIS A 77 -5.98 -9.51 19.01
C HIS A 77 -6.45 -8.08 18.67
N ASP A 78 -7.59 -7.64 19.22
CA ASP A 78 -8.25 -6.39 18.82
C ASP A 78 -8.24 -5.35 19.94
N ALA A 79 -7.97 -4.08 19.61
CA ALA A 79 -7.93 -2.96 20.55
C ALA A 79 -9.23 -2.85 21.36
N ARG A 80 -10.39 -3.10 20.74
CA ARG A 80 -11.70 -3.08 21.42
C ARG A 80 -11.82 -4.15 22.49
N SER A 81 -11.29 -5.34 22.23
CA SER A 81 -11.29 -6.44 23.21
C SER A 81 -10.40 -6.12 24.41
N THR A 82 -9.27 -5.43 24.18
CA THR A 82 -8.38 -4.98 25.25
C THR A 82 -8.99 -3.87 26.10
N LEU A 83 -9.70 -2.92 25.48
CA LEU A 83 -10.44 -1.87 26.19
C LEU A 83 -11.56 -2.46 27.07
N ARG A 84 -12.31 -3.45 26.56
CA ARG A 84 -13.32 -4.18 27.36
C ARG A 84 -12.70 -4.87 28.57
N LEU A 85 -11.54 -5.50 28.39
CA LEU A 85 -10.83 -6.17 29.47
C LEU A 85 -10.29 -5.17 30.50
N ALA A 86 -9.74 -4.04 30.06
CA ALA A 86 -9.31 -2.96 30.94
C ALA A 86 -10.48 -2.37 31.73
N TYR A 87 -11.61 -2.13 31.07
CA TYR A 87 -12.83 -1.64 31.71
C TYR A 87 -13.34 -2.62 32.76
N HIS A 88 -13.41 -3.92 32.44
CA HIS A 88 -13.82 -4.98 33.38
C HIS A 88 -12.91 -5.06 34.62
N ILE A 89 -11.61 -4.84 34.47
CA ILE A 89 -10.69 -4.78 35.61
C ILE A 89 -10.95 -3.52 36.43
N SER A 90 -11.14 -2.36 35.78
CA SER A 90 -11.39 -1.08 36.46
C SER A 90 -12.69 -1.08 37.26
N THR A 91 -13.77 -1.68 36.72
CA THR A 91 -15.04 -1.79 37.43
C THR A 91 -14.92 -2.70 38.64
N LYS A 92 -14.18 -3.81 38.52
CA LYS A 92 -13.91 -4.69 39.66
C LYS A 92 -13.07 -4.04 40.76
N LEU A 93 -12.11 -3.20 40.38
CA LEU A 93 -11.33 -2.41 41.34
C LEU A 93 -12.22 -1.41 42.09
N TYR A 94 -13.15 -0.75 41.39
CA TYR A 94 -14.09 0.19 41.98
C TYR A 94 -15.10 -0.49 42.92
N THR A 95 -15.52 -1.71 42.61
CA THR A 95 -16.46 -2.48 43.43
C THR A 95 -15.79 -3.35 44.50
N GLU A 96 -14.46 -3.24 44.68
CA GLU A 96 -13.65 -4.03 45.61
C GLU A 96 -13.82 -5.56 45.47
N THR A 97 -14.22 -6.02 44.28
CA THR A 97 -14.41 -7.46 44.02
C THR A 97 -13.07 -8.13 43.67
N PRO A 98 -12.86 -9.39 44.05
CA PRO A 98 -11.61 -10.08 43.78
C PRO A 98 -11.35 -10.22 42.27
N ILE A 99 -10.15 -9.80 41.86
CA ILE A 99 -9.67 -9.86 40.48
C ILE A 99 -8.70 -11.03 40.36
N GLU A 100 -9.02 -11.97 39.49
CA GLU A 100 -8.10 -13.08 39.26
C GLU A 100 -6.82 -12.62 38.55
N PRO A 101 -5.62 -13.07 39.00
CA PRO A 101 -4.33 -12.66 38.42
C PRO A 101 -4.21 -12.92 36.91
N ARG A 102 -4.97 -13.90 36.39
CA ARG A 102 -5.02 -14.19 34.94
C ARG A 102 -5.51 -13.01 34.10
N HIS A 103 -6.43 -12.19 34.62
CA HIS A 103 -6.96 -11.04 33.91
C HIS A 103 -5.93 -9.91 33.82
N ILE A 104 -5.18 -9.67 34.90
CA ILE A 104 -4.09 -8.69 34.94
C ILE A 104 -2.96 -9.12 34.01
N LYS A 105 -2.54 -10.38 34.10
CA LYS A 105 -1.51 -10.95 33.20
C LYS A 105 -1.93 -10.89 31.73
N ARG A 106 -3.22 -11.12 31.45
CA ARG A 106 -3.77 -10.98 30.10
C ARG A 106 -3.75 -9.52 29.65
N LEU A 107 -4.15 -8.57 30.49
CA LEU A 107 -4.10 -7.13 30.18
C LEU A 107 -2.69 -6.70 29.77
N VAL A 108 -1.69 -7.00 30.61
CA VAL A 108 -0.28 -6.64 30.36
C VAL A 108 0.23 -7.26 29.07
N LYS A 109 -0.05 -8.54 28.83
CA LYS A 109 0.35 -9.21 27.57
C LYS A 109 -0.28 -8.55 26.35
N THR A 110 -1.57 -8.19 26.45
CA THR A 110 -2.28 -7.56 25.33
C THR A 110 -1.86 -6.12 25.10
N SER A 111 -1.57 -5.34 26.15
CA SER A 111 -1.12 -3.95 26.01
C SER A 111 0.24 -3.87 25.32
N VAL A 112 1.20 -4.71 25.72
CA VAL A 112 2.52 -4.82 25.08
C VAL A 112 2.38 -5.21 23.61
N ARG A 113 1.53 -6.19 23.31
CA ARG A 113 1.26 -6.62 21.93
C ARG A 113 0.68 -5.49 21.08
N ASN A 114 -0.33 -4.79 21.60
CA ASN A 114 -1.00 -3.70 20.88
C ASN A 114 -0.01 -2.57 20.59
N ALA A 115 0.80 -2.17 21.57
CA ALA A 115 1.84 -1.15 21.41
C ALA A 115 2.86 -1.57 20.32
N TYR A 116 3.31 -2.83 20.35
CA TYR A 116 4.20 -3.35 19.33
C TYR A 116 3.57 -3.33 17.93
N SER A 117 2.32 -3.81 17.80
CA SER A 117 1.61 -3.81 16.52
C SER A 117 1.36 -2.40 15.98
N LEU A 118 1.09 -1.42 16.85
CA LEU A 118 0.96 -0.03 16.46
C LEU A 118 2.29 0.52 15.96
N ALA A 119 3.39 0.27 16.67
CA ALA A 119 4.72 0.69 16.24
C ALA A 119 5.13 0.04 14.91
N GLN A 120 4.74 -1.21 14.67
CA GLN A 120 5.01 -1.89 13.41
C GLN A 120 4.17 -1.32 12.27
N THR A 121 2.85 -1.22 12.45
CA THR A 121 1.93 -0.71 11.42
C THR A 121 2.21 0.74 11.05
N THR A 122 2.59 1.58 12.01
CA THR A 122 3.01 2.96 11.73
C THR A 122 4.23 3.00 10.81
N ARG A 123 5.27 2.19 11.06
CA ARG A 123 6.43 2.06 10.17
C ARG A 123 6.02 1.59 8.77
N ASP A 124 5.17 0.57 8.68
CA ASP A 124 4.70 0.02 7.41
C ASP A 124 3.85 1.03 6.61
N LEU A 125 3.02 1.82 7.31
CA LEU A 125 2.27 2.94 6.72
C LEU A 125 3.24 3.97 6.16
N TYR A 126 4.23 4.42 6.95
CA TYR A 126 5.25 5.37 6.46
C TYR A 126 5.96 4.84 5.21
N ALA A 127 6.37 3.57 5.20
CA ALA A 127 7.03 2.94 4.06
C ALA A 127 6.15 2.90 2.79
N THR A 128 4.85 2.67 2.94
CA THR A 128 3.94 2.46 1.81
C THR A 128 3.19 3.72 1.35
N THR A 129 3.13 4.78 2.16
CA THR A 129 2.39 6.03 1.84
C THR A 129 2.76 6.66 0.50
N LYS A 130 4.05 6.66 0.12
CA LYS A 130 4.49 7.23 -1.17
C LYS A 130 3.95 6.40 -2.33
N VAL A 131 4.00 5.07 -2.21
CA VAL A 131 3.51 4.13 -3.22
C VAL A 131 2.00 4.22 -3.36
N THR A 132 1.25 4.33 -2.26
CA THR A 132 -0.21 4.45 -2.27
C THR A 132 -0.67 5.78 -2.87
N LYS A 133 -0.02 6.90 -2.54
CA LYS A 133 -0.28 8.20 -3.17
C LYS A 133 0.00 8.17 -4.67
N ALA A 134 1.13 7.62 -5.08
CA ALA A 134 1.46 7.46 -6.51
C ALA A 134 0.42 6.59 -7.22
N ARG A 135 -0.01 5.49 -6.60
CA ARG A 135 -1.10 4.63 -7.10
C ARG A 135 -2.43 5.37 -7.20
N GLN A 136 -2.82 6.15 -6.18
CA GLN A 136 -4.05 6.95 -6.22
C GLN A 136 -4.03 7.98 -7.35
N ILE A 137 -2.89 8.64 -7.58
CA ILE A 137 -2.71 9.56 -8.71
C ILE A 137 -2.89 8.82 -10.04
N ARG A 138 -2.27 7.64 -10.20
CA ARG A 138 -2.43 6.80 -11.41
C ARG A 138 -3.85 6.29 -11.62
N GLN A 139 -4.53 5.91 -10.53
CA GLN A 139 -5.89 5.41 -10.55
C GLN A 139 -6.95 6.50 -10.65
N LYS A 140 -6.55 7.77 -10.53
CA LYS A 140 -7.44 8.91 -10.76
C LYS A 140 -7.86 8.86 -12.23
N LYS A 141 -8.99 8.19 -12.47
CA LYS A 141 -9.58 8.02 -13.79
C LYS A 141 -9.78 9.43 -14.35
N ASP A 142 -9.10 9.73 -15.44
CA ASP A 142 -9.30 10.99 -16.13
C ASP A 142 -10.76 10.98 -16.58
N GLN A 143 -11.62 11.78 -15.93
CA GLN A 143 -13.03 11.95 -16.32
C GLN A 143 -13.12 12.82 -17.59
N ARG A 144 -12.15 12.68 -18.49
CA ARG A 144 -12.26 13.24 -19.83
C ARG A 144 -13.34 12.44 -20.53
N TRP A 145 -14.41 13.15 -20.84
CA TRP A 145 -15.38 12.71 -21.82
C TRP A 145 -14.63 12.49 -23.15
N ILE A 146 -14.32 11.23 -23.46
CA ILE A 146 -13.84 10.85 -24.78
C ILE A 146 -15.09 10.89 -25.66
N GLN A 147 -15.15 11.82 -26.61
CA GLN A 147 -16.27 11.85 -27.55
C GLN A 147 -16.35 10.51 -28.27
N GLN A 148 -17.43 9.77 -28.03
CA GLN A 148 -17.68 8.50 -28.70
C GLN A 148 -18.30 8.81 -30.07
N GLY A 149 -17.44 8.87 -31.09
CA GLY A 149 -17.85 9.05 -32.49
C GLY A 149 -17.45 10.41 -33.07
N GLY A 150 -16.84 10.36 -34.26
CA GLY A 150 -16.34 11.52 -35.01
C GLY A 150 -14.90 11.31 -35.50
N VAL A 151 -14.60 11.72 -36.73
CA VAL A 151 -13.23 11.72 -37.26
C VAL A 151 -12.52 12.96 -36.73
N MET A 152 -11.61 12.79 -35.78
CA MET A 152 -10.74 13.86 -35.31
C MET A 152 -9.64 14.09 -36.36
N TYR A 153 -9.63 15.27 -36.98
CA TYR A 153 -8.59 15.60 -37.95
C TYR A 153 -7.29 16.03 -37.23
N SER A 154 -6.14 15.79 -37.85
CA SER A 154 -4.82 16.13 -37.28
C SER A 154 -4.65 17.62 -36.94
N LYS A 155 -5.41 18.50 -37.60
CA LYS A 155 -5.46 19.94 -37.28
C LYS A 155 -6.13 20.21 -35.93
N ASP A 156 -7.20 19.48 -35.62
CA ASP A 156 -7.98 19.65 -34.39
C ASP A 156 -7.22 19.06 -33.19
N ALA A 157 -6.49 17.96 -33.42
CA ALA A 157 -5.55 17.42 -32.44
C ALA A 157 -4.45 18.41 -32.06
N ARG A 158 -3.83 19.06 -33.06
CA ARG A 158 -2.80 20.08 -32.81
C ARG A 158 -3.35 21.29 -32.06
N LYS A 159 -4.55 21.77 -32.43
CA LYS A 159 -5.23 22.86 -31.70
C LYS A 159 -5.52 22.50 -30.25
N ALA A 160 -5.96 21.26 -29.98
CA ALA A 160 -6.21 20.79 -28.62
C ALA A 160 -4.94 20.73 -27.76
N VAL A 161 -3.80 20.32 -28.34
CA VAL A 161 -2.49 20.36 -27.67
C VAL A 161 -2.08 21.79 -27.33
N ILE A 162 -2.16 22.71 -28.30
CA ILE A 162 -1.84 24.14 -28.10
C ILE A 162 -2.72 24.75 -27.00
N ALA A 163 -4.03 24.48 -27.02
CA ALA A 163 -4.95 24.97 -25.99
C ALA A 163 -4.62 24.42 -24.59
N LYS A 164 -4.16 23.17 -24.50
CA LYS A 164 -3.71 22.55 -23.25
C LYS A 164 -2.44 23.21 -22.73
N ASP A 165 -1.45 23.41 -23.58
CA ASP A 165 -0.17 24.01 -23.22
C ASP A 165 -0.36 25.47 -22.74
N ASN A 166 -1.23 26.23 -23.42
CA ASN A 166 -1.61 27.58 -23.00
C ASN A 166 -2.39 27.59 -21.67
N GLY A 167 -3.27 26.62 -21.44
CA GLY A 167 -4.00 26.47 -20.18
C GLY A 167 -3.10 26.07 -19.01
N GLU A 168 -2.09 25.24 -19.25
CA GLU A 168 -1.06 24.88 -18.26
C GLU A 168 -0.17 26.07 -17.93
N ALA A 169 0.26 26.85 -18.94
CA ALA A 169 0.99 28.09 -18.74
C ALA A 169 0.19 29.10 -17.88
N ASN A 170 -1.09 29.30 -18.17
CA ASN A 170 -1.95 30.20 -17.39
C ASN A 170 -2.13 29.73 -15.92
N LYS A 171 -2.18 28.43 -15.65
CA LYS A 171 -2.24 27.91 -14.27
C LYS A 171 -0.93 28.10 -13.51
N VAL A 172 0.22 27.98 -14.19
CA VAL A 172 1.53 28.27 -13.59
C VAL A 172 1.63 29.76 -13.26
N VAL A 173 1.26 30.63 -14.20
CA VAL A 173 1.22 32.09 -13.99
C VAL A 173 0.29 32.46 -12.83
N GLY A 174 -0.90 31.86 -12.74
CA GLY A 174 -1.84 32.07 -11.63
C GLY A 174 -1.28 31.67 -10.27
N LYS A 175 -0.58 30.53 -10.18
CA LYS A 175 0.06 30.09 -8.92
C LYS A 175 1.27 30.95 -8.52
N VAL A 176 2.00 31.47 -9.49
CA VAL A 176 3.09 32.42 -9.23
C VAL A 176 2.52 33.75 -8.74
N GLY A 177 1.42 34.23 -9.32
CA GLY A 177 0.70 35.41 -8.85
C GLY A 177 0.11 35.24 -7.45
N GLU A 178 -0.45 34.06 -7.14
CA GLU A 178 -0.99 33.74 -5.81
C GLU A 178 0.12 33.71 -4.74
N LYS A 179 1.28 33.12 -5.06
CA LYS A 179 2.45 33.18 -4.18
C LYS A 179 2.99 34.60 -3.99
N ALA A 180 3.04 35.40 -5.05
CA ALA A 180 3.46 36.79 -4.99
C ALA A 180 2.47 37.65 -4.18
N ALA A 181 1.17 37.38 -4.26
CA ALA A 181 0.14 38.04 -3.45
C ALA A 181 0.24 37.67 -1.96
N LEU A 182 0.55 36.41 -1.65
CA LEU A 182 0.82 35.93 -0.29
C LEU A 182 2.11 36.49 0.31
N GLU A 183 3.13 36.77 -0.51
CA GLU A 183 4.36 37.45 -0.08
C GLU A 183 4.18 38.97 0.04
N ALA A 184 3.28 39.58 -0.75
CA ALA A 184 2.94 40.99 -0.65
C ALA A 184 2.03 41.30 0.56
N SER A 185 1.24 40.34 1.04
CA SER A 185 0.64 40.41 2.38
C SER A 185 1.70 40.04 3.42
N GLY A 186 2.38 41.04 3.98
CA GLY A 186 3.35 40.83 5.07
C GLY A 186 2.75 40.04 6.26
N PRO A 187 3.59 39.55 7.19
CA PRO A 187 3.14 38.69 8.28
C PRO A 187 2.09 39.41 9.13
N VAL A 188 0.89 38.82 9.22
CA VAL A 188 -0.15 39.25 10.17
C VAL A 188 0.34 38.90 11.57
N PHE A 189 1.06 39.84 12.19
CA PHE A 189 1.35 39.79 13.62
C PHE A 189 0.05 39.97 14.39
N GLY A 190 -0.41 38.88 15.02
CA GLY A 190 -1.26 38.86 16.21
C GLY A 190 -2.51 39.72 16.20
N THR A 191 -3.67 39.12 15.90
CA THR A 191 -4.94 39.63 16.42
C THR A 191 -4.90 39.53 17.95
N ILE A 192 -4.66 40.66 18.63
CA ILE A 192 -4.87 40.77 20.08
C ILE A 192 -6.38 40.70 20.29
N ILE A 193 -6.86 39.58 20.82
CA ILE A 193 -8.22 39.45 21.31
C ILE A 193 -8.30 40.26 22.62
N GLN A 194 -8.87 41.46 22.54
CA GLN A 194 -9.20 42.26 23.71
C GLN A 194 -10.50 41.70 24.31
N TRP A 195 -10.40 41.04 25.47
CA TRP A 195 -11.58 40.61 26.23
C TRP A 195 -12.21 41.83 26.91
N GLU A 196 -13.39 42.27 26.47
CA GLU A 196 -14.23 43.18 27.24
C GLU A 196 -14.93 42.40 28.37
N LEU A 197 -14.69 42.82 29.61
CA LEU A 197 -15.43 42.37 30.79
C LEU A 197 -16.86 42.96 30.76
N PRO A 198 -17.90 42.17 31.06
CA PRO A 198 -19.26 42.70 31.19
C PRO A 198 -19.34 43.64 32.41
N LYS A 199 -19.97 44.80 32.21
CA LYS A 199 -20.27 45.75 33.28
C LYS A 199 -21.32 45.14 34.21
N ASN A 200 -20.94 44.92 35.46
CA ASN A 200 -21.88 44.56 36.51
C ASN A 200 -22.78 45.76 36.81
N SER A 201 -24.09 45.56 36.69
CA SER A 201 -25.16 46.36 37.29
C SER A 201 -25.73 45.62 38.48
#